data_AF-A0A2G8KUE2-F1
#
_entry.id   AF-A0A2G8KUE2-F1
#
_cell.length_a   1.000
_cell.length_b   1.000
_cell.length_c   1.000
_cell.angle_alpha   90.00
_cell.angle_beta   90.00
_cell.angle_gamma   90.00
#
_symmetry.space_group_name_H-M   'P 1'
#
loop_
_entity.id
_entity.type
_entity.pdbx_description
1 polymer ?
#
loop_
_entity_poly.entity_id
_entity_poly.type
_entity_poly.pdbx_seq_one_letter_code
_entity_poly.pdbx_strand_id
1 'polypeptide(L)'
;MELFWKNAVGILFILFLMVNLVHVCPRKCVGCQNKTGTRGCDKEGWPLIDADANEVDLSSINFSSCPPDLSTNVNLEKVNLSRNLLKSVNYTCFHKDAVLNVLDLSYNLLTKLPNFTSGAEVQILNLTGNQIVELNPLYLYGLSKVRQLILDDNGLDSFSGNELLQDTDMLEILSLRNNKITTFAVNGTSRLLINAVNLKELYLSNNMLLDRNTPWLLGALNSKFWTSVEPIVQ
;
A
#
# COMPACT_ATOMS: atom_id res chain seq x y z
N MET A 1 54.14 -31.00 3.99
CA MET A 1 53.87 -29.70 4.64
C MET A 1 53.34 -28.63 3.68
N GLU A 2 53.67 -28.64 2.38
CA GLU A 2 53.18 -27.62 1.43
C GLU A 2 51.68 -27.69 1.08
N LEU A 3 51.05 -28.86 1.13
CA LEU A 3 49.62 -29.01 0.82
C LEU A 3 48.70 -28.34 1.85
N PHE A 4 49.16 -28.18 3.10
CA PHE A 4 48.37 -27.63 4.20
C PHE A 4 48.22 -26.10 4.11
N TRP A 5 49.26 -25.41 3.61
CA TRP A 5 49.26 -23.94 3.48
C TRP A 5 48.43 -23.45 2.30
N LYS A 6 48.40 -24.18 1.17
CA LYS A 6 47.56 -23.82 0.02
C LYS A 6 46.06 -23.88 0.35
N ASN A 7 45.65 -24.86 1.15
CA ASN A 7 44.26 -24.98 1.62
C ASN A 7 43.89 -23.90 2.65
N ALA A 8 44.82 -23.56 3.55
CA ALA A 8 44.58 -22.51 4.55
C ALA A 8 44.43 -21.11 3.92
N VAL A 9 45.23 -20.77 2.91
CA VAL A 9 45.14 -19.49 2.19
C VAL A 9 43.83 -19.42 1.38
N GLY A 10 43.41 -20.52 0.74
CA GLY A 10 42.12 -20.59 0.05
C GLY A 10 40.93 -20.42 0.98
N ILE A 11 40.96 -21.03 2.17
CA ILE A 11 39.92 -20.90 3.20
C ILE A 11 39.88 -19.47 3.75
N LEU A 12 41.03 -18.85 4.02
CA LEU A 12 41.10 -17.43 4.45
C LEU A 12 40.59 -16.47 3.37
N PHE A 13 40.85 -16.74 2.09
CA PHE A 13 40.35 -15.91 0.98
C PHE A 13 38.84 -16.06 0.79
N ILE A 14 38.29 -17.28 0.94
CA ILE A 14 36.84 -17.53 0.92
C ILE A 14 36.18 -16.90 2.15
N LEU A 15 36.78 -16.99 3.33
CA LEU A 15 36.29 -16.30 4.53
C LEU A 15 36.36 -14.78 4.36
N PHE A 16 37.40 -14.24 3.73
CA PHE A 16 37.50 -12.80 3.43
C PHE A 16 36.46 -12.34 2.39
N LEU A 17 36.18 -13.15 1.36
CA LEU A 17 35.07 -12.91 0.43
C LEU A 17 33.70 -13.00 1.12
N MET A 18 33.52 -13.98 2.02
CA MET A 18 32.29 -14.14 2.81
C MET A 18 32.12 -13.00 3.83
N VAL A 19 33.19 -12.49 4.44
CA VAL A 19 33.15 -11.33 5.35
C VAL A 19 32.77 -10.04 4.60
N ASN A 20 33.13 -9.92 3.32
CA ASN A 20 32.69 -8.82 2.45
C ASN A 20 31.26 -8.99 1.90
N LEU A 21 30.66 -10.17 2.04
CA LEU A 21 29.27 -10.44 1.65
C LEU A 21 28.28 -10.32 2.83
N VAL A 22 28.77 -10.20 4.07
CA VAL A 22 27.94 -9.92 5.23
C VAL A 22 27.91 -8.42 5.44
N HIS A 23 26.90 -7.75 4.92
CA HIS A 23 26.59 -6.37 5.27
C HIS A 23 26.20 -6.32 6.75
N VAL A 24 27.18 -6.07 7.62
CA VAL A 24 26.96 -5.92 9.07
C VAL A 24 26.18 -4.63 9.29
N CYS A 25 24.87 -4.76 9.47
CA CYS A 25 23.97 -3.65 9.81
C CYS A 25 24.47 -2.90 11.08
N PRO A 26 24.77 -1.58 10.98
CA PRO A 26 25.21 -0.80 12.12
C PRO A 26 24.19 -0.81 13.28
N ARG A 27 24.62 -0.73 14.55
CA ARG A 27 23.69 -0.76 15.71
C ARG A 27 22.65 0.37 15.73
N LYS A 28 22.91 1.49 15.06
CA LYS A 28 21.97 2.62 14.92
C LYS A 28 21.05 2.50 13.71
N CYS A 29 21.28 1.50 12.86
CA CYS A 29 20.63 1.36 11.58
C CYS A 29 19.27 0.68 11.77
N VAL A 30 18.23 1.42 11.43
CA VAL A 30 16.85 1.03 11.60
C VAL A 30 16.38 0.43 10.29
N GLY A 31 16.16 -0.90 10.26
CA GLY A 31 15.57 -1.56 9.08
C GLY A 31 16.52 -2.09 8.01
N CYS A 32 17.79 -2.34 8.30
CA CYS A 32 18.75 -2.93 7.33
C CYS A 32 18.96 -4.44 7.50
N GLN A 33 18.48 -5.05 8.60
CA GLN A 33 18.63 -6.50 8.76
C GLN A 33 17.55 -7.25 7.97
N ASN A 34 18.00 -8.10 7.03
CA ASN A 34 17.17 -8.99 6.23
C ASN A 34 16.05 -8.29 5.45
N LYS A 35 16.29 -7.03 5.06
CA LYS A 35 15.37 -6.23 4.25
C LYS A 35 15.85 -6.17 2.81
N THR A 36 15.00 -6.64 1.89
CA THR A 36 15.26 -6.57 0.45
C THR A 36 15.42 -5.12 0.00
N GLY A 37 16.36 -4.87 -0.92
CA GLY A 37 16.57 -3.56 -1.54
C GLY A 37 17.26 -2.51 -0.65
N THR A 38 17.89 -2.94 0.44
CA THR A 38 18.64 -2.06 1.35
C THR A 38 20.11 -2.45 1.43
N ARG A 39 20.99 -1.45 1.50
CA ARG A 39 22.46 -1.65 1.53
C ARG A 39 23.15 -1.15 2.80
N GLY A 40 22.41 -0.55 3.71
CA GLY A 40 22.96 0.05 4.92
C GLY A 40 22.05 1.11 5.50
N CYS A 41 22.63 2.04 6.25
CA CYS A 41 21.95 3.24 6.72
C CYS A 41 22.81 4.49 6.59
N ASP A 42 22.16 5.64 6.60
CA ASP A 42 22.80 6.93 6.73
C ASP A 42 23.29 7.20 8.17
N LYS A 43 23.88 8.38 8.38
CA LYS A 43 24.40 8.82 9.68
C LYS A 43 23.32 9.01 10.76
N GLU A 44 22.07 9.26 10.35
CA GLU A 44 20.91 9.45 11.23
C GLU A 44 20.23 8.10 11.54
N GLY A 45 20.65 7.03 10.87
CA GLY A 45 20.14 5.67 11.08
C GLY A 45 19.00 5.27 10.13
N TRP A 46 18.69 6.08 9.11
CA TRP A 46 17.70 5.73 8.08
C TRP A 46 18.26 4.70 7.11
N PRO A 47 17.46 3.73 6.65
CA PRO A 47 17.90 2.75 5.66
C PRO A 47 18.24 3.46 4.35
N LEU A 48 19.37 3.06 3.78
CA LEU A 48 19.78 3.44 2.43
C LEU A 48 19.26 2.38 1.46
N ILE A 49 18.58 2.84 0.43
CA ILE A 49 17.98 2.00 -0.60
C ILE A 49 19.04 1.79 -1.69
N ASP A 50 19.09 0.58 -2.23
CA ASP A 50 19.92 0.29 -3.40
C ASP A 50 19.40 1.08 -4.61
N ALA A 51 20.31 1.78 -5.30
CA ALA A 51 19.92 2.68 -6.40
C ALA A 51 19.29 1.93 -7.58
N ASP A 52 19.62 0.65 -7.74
CA ASP A 52 19.11 -0.30 -8.73
C ASP A 52 18.04 -1.25 -8.19
N ALA A 53 17.59 -1.07 -6.94
CA ALA A 53 16.49 -1.86 -6.40
C ALA A 53 15.16 -1.50 -7.08
N ASN A 54 14.50 -2.54 -7.61
CA ASN A 54 13.11 -2.45 -8.06
C ASN A 54 12.12 -2.75 -6.92
N GLU A 55 12.57 -3.39 -5.84
CA GLU A 55 11.76 -3.77 -4.69
C GLU A 55 12.50 -3.45 -3.39
N VAL A 56 11.79 -2.84 -2.44
CA VAL A 56 12.31 -2.57 -1.11
C VAL A 56 11.32 -2.98 -0.02
N ASP A 57 11.80 -3.74 0.97
CA ASP A 57 11.04 -4.09 2.17
C ASP A 57 11.45 -3.22 3.35
N LEU A 58 10.57 -2.31 3.74
CA LEU A 58 10.72 -1.40 4.86
C LEU A 58 9.60 -1.62 5.90
N SER A 59 9.07 -2.83 5.99
CA SER A 59 8.00 -3.17 6.92
C SER A 59 8.47 -3.45 8.35
N SER A 60 7.61 -3.19 9.34
CA SER A 60 7.85 -3.55 10.75
C SER A 60 9.09 -2.88 11.39
N ILE A 61 9.33 -1.62 11.04
CA ILE A 61 10.51 -0.86 11.49
C ILE A 61 10.12 0.29 12.46
N ASN A 62 8.82 0.50 12.70
CA ASN A 62 8.24 1.57 13.52
C ASN A 62 8.46 2.99 12.94
N PHE A 63 8.52 3.12 11.61
CA PHE A 63 8.62 4.44 10.99
C PHE A 63 7.39 5.31 11.26
N SER A 64 7.60 6.51 11.79
CA SER A 64 6.55 7.53 11.96
C SER A 64 6.45 8.48 10.77
N SER A 65 7.44 8.44 9.87
CA SER A 65 7.51 9.21 8.63
C SER A 65 8.18 8.40 7.52
N CYS A 66 7.99 8.80 6.27
CA CYS A 66 8.65 8.15 5.13
C CYS A 66 10.18 8.25 5.20
N PRO A 67 10.90 7.16 4.91
CA PRO A 67 12.35 7.18 4.68
C PRO A 67 12.74 8.18 3.58
N PRO A 68 13.69 9.11 3.81
CA PRO A 68 14.04 10.14 2.83
C PRO A 68 14.52 9.60 1.48
N ASP A 69 15.22 8.46 1.47
CA ASP A 69 15.81 7.88 0.26
C ASP A 69 14.78 7.27 -0.71
N LEU A 70 13.52 7.13 -0.29
CA LEU A 70 12.43 6.77 -1.22
C LEU A 70 12.15 7.90 -2.22
N SER A 71 12.43 9.15 -1.84
CA SER A 71 12.18 10.32 -2.69
C SER A 71 13.22 10.51 -3.80
N THR A 72 14.34 9.80 -3.73
CA THR A 72 15.48 9.89 -4.67
C THR A 72 15.54 8.71 -5.63
N ASN A 73 14.88 7.60 -5.31
CA ASN A 73 14.92 6.38 -6.11
C ASN A 73 13.77 6.31 -7.12
N VAL A 74 14.11 6.39 -8.40
CA VAL A 74 13.16 6.35 -9.54
C VAL A 74 12.83 4.94 -10.02
N ASN A 75 13.64 3.93 -9.66
CA ASN A 75 13.55 2.57 -10.19
C ASN A 75 12.62 1.66 -9.38
N LEU A 76 12.18 2.10 -8.20
CA LEU A 76 11.29 1.31 -7.36
C LEU A 76 9.97 1.03 -8.09
N GLU A 77 9.57 -0.23 -8.08
CA GLU A 77 8.29 -0.72 -8.54
C GLU A 77 7.46 -1.30 -7.40
N LYS A 78 8.10 -1.84 -6.36
CA LYS A 78 7.44 -2.45 -5.22
C LYS A 78 8.00 -1.90 -3.92
N VAL A 79 7.13 -1.30 -3.12
CA VAL A 79 7.51 -0.75 -1.82
C VAL A 79 6.62 -1.33 -0.75
N ASN A 80 7.23 -1.98 0.25
CA ASN A 80 6.52 -2.44 1.44
C ASN A 80 6.87 -1.54 2.63
N LEU A 81 5.90 -0.74 3.07
CA LEU A 81 5.97 0.11 4.26
C LEU A 81 4.96 -0.34 5.33
N SER A 82 4.48 -1.59 5.24
CA SER A 82 3.47 -2.11 6.16
C SER A 82 3.97 -2.22 7.60
N ARG A 83 3.04 -2.25 8.56
CA ARG A 83 3.34 -2.45 9.99
C ARG A 83 4.31 -1.41 10.55
N ASN A 84 4.17 -0.16 10.11
CA ASN A 84 4.89 0.98 10.66
C ASN A 84 3.92 1.86 11.46
N LEU A 85 4.33 3.08 11.80
CA LEU A 85 3.56 4.05 12.58
C LEU A 85 3.22 5.30 11.75
N LEU A 86 3.12 5.15 10.41
CA LEU A 86 2.89 6.26 9.49
C LEU A 86 1.49 6.83 9.73
N LYS A 87 1.41 8.14 9.95
CA LYS A 87 0.14 8.86 10.12
C LYS A 87 -0.33 9.54 8.83
N SER A 88 0.60 9.78 7.91
CA SER A 88 0.33 10.34 6.59
C SER A 88 1.40 9.90 5.61
N VAL A 89 1.02 9.81 4.34
CA VAL A 89 1.92 9.64 3.19
C VAL A 89 1.46 10.63 2.12
N ASN A 90 2.39 11.39 1.58
CA ASN A 90 2.13 12.41 0.57
C ASN A 90 3.07 12.21 -0.64
N TYR A 91 2.88 13.05 -1.65
CA TYR A 91 3.59 12.96 -2.92
C TYR A 91 5.11 13.17 -2.79
N THR A 92 5.61 13.68 -1.66
CA THR A 92 7.06 13.85 -1.41
C THR A 92 7.72 12.58 -0.84
N CYS A 93 6.93 11.57 -0.48
CA CYS A 93 7.45 10.31 0.08
C CYS A 93 8.22 9.50 -0.96
N PHE A 94 7.82 9.58 -2.22
CA PHE A 94 8.40 8.82 -3.34
C PHE A 94 8.92 9.76 -4.40
N HIS A 95 9.88 9.29 -5.20
CA HIS A 95 10.32 10.04 -6.36
C HIS A 95 9.12 10.29 -7.30
N LYS A 96 8.96 11.53 -7.78
CA LYS A 96 7.80 11.95 -8.57
C LYS A 96 7.61 11.15 -9.87
N ASP A 97 8.71 10.64 -10.44
CA ASP A 97 8.71 9.88 -11.69
C ASP A 97 8.74 8.35 -11.44
N ALA A 98 8.64 7.90 -10.20
CA ALA A 98 8.58 6.47 -9.89
C ALA A 98 7.23 5.88 -10.31
N VAL A 99 7.27 4.64 -10.83
CA VAL A 99 6.07 3.90 -11.25
C VAL A 99 5.94 2.65 -10.37
N LEU A 100 5.18 2.79 -9.29
CA LEU A 100 4.96 1.73 -8.32
C LEU A 100 3.87 0.76 -8.80
N ASN A 101 4.27 -0.45 -9.15
CA ASN A 101 3.36 -1.56 -9.35
C ASN A 101 2.64 -1.93 -8.05
N VAL A 102 3.35 -1.94 -6.92
CA VAL A 102 2.80 -2.30 -5.61
C VAL A 102 3.29 -1.34 -4.53
N LEU A 103 2.36 -0.74 -3.79
CA LEU A 103 2.63 0.00 -2.58
C LEU A 103 1.82 -0.58 -1.41
N ASP A 104 2.51 -1.19 -0.46
CA ASP A 104 1.90 -1.71 0.76
C ASP A 104 2.08 -0.74 1.93
N LEU A 105 0.98 -0.13 2.35
CA LEU A 105 0.87 0.77 3.51
C LEU A 105 -0.03 0.16 4.61
N SER A 106 -0.28 -1.15 4.56
CA SER A 106 -1.16 -1.83 5.51
C SER A 106 -0.63 -1.77 6.95
N TYR A 107 -1.53 -1.84 7.92
CA TYR A 107 -1.20 -1.83 9.36
C TYR A 107 -0.34 -0.62 9.77
N ASN A 108 -0.73 0.57 9.31
CA ASN A 108 -0.18 1.86 9.75
C ASN A 108 -1.24 2.62 10.57
N LEU A 109 -1.04 3.93 10.76
CA LEU A 109 -1.94 4.80 11.52
C LEU A 109 -2.56 5.88 10.62
N LEU A 110 -2.75 5.57 9.33
CA LEU A 110 -3.28 6.52 8.36
C LEU A 110 -4.74 6.81 8.67
N THR A 111 -5.09 8.08 8.85
CA THR A 111 -6.48 8.51 9.06
C THR A 111 -7.14 9.01 7.78
N LYS A 112 -6.36 9.16 6.70
CA LYS A 112 -6.78 9.67 5.39
C LYS A 112 -6.06 8.89 4.29
N LEU A 113 -6.62 8.90 3.09
CA LEU A 113 -5.94 8.38 1.90
C LEU A 113 -4.61 9.13 1.66
N PRO A 114 -3.57 8.43 1.17
CA PRO A 114 -2.35 9.08 0.73
C PRO A 114 -2.61 9.98 -0.48
N ASN A 115 -1.88 11.09 -0.58
CA ASN A 115 -2.00 12.03 -1.68
C ASN A 115 -0.83 11.88 -2.66
N PHE A 116 -1.11 11.43 -3.89
CA PHE A 116 -0.11 11.29 -4.96
C PHE A 116 -0.36 12.22 -6.17
N THR A 117 -1.14 13.30 -6.02
CA THR A 117 -1.51 14.22 -7.13
C THR A 117 -0.33 14.79 -7.94
N SER A 118 0.89 14.75 -7.42
CA SER A 118 2.12 15.13 -8.13
C SER A 118 3.30 14.21 -7.79
N GLY A 119 3.00 12.98 -7.39
CA GLY A 119 3.96 11.99 -6.93
C GLY A 119 4.02 10.78 -7.84
N ALA A 120 4.60 9.71 -7.30
CA ALA A 120 4.68 8.42 -7.97
C ALA A 120 3.32 7.91 -8.45
N GLU A 121 3.31 7.23 -9.60
CA GLU A 121 2.14 6.47 -10.04
C GLU A 121 2.05 5.18 -9.23
N VAL A 122 0.83 4.79 -8.82
CA VAL A 122 0.61 3.56 -8.05
C VAL A 122 -0.47 2.72 -8.73
N GLN A 123 -0.20 1.43 -8.99
CA GLN A 123 -1.17 0.51 -9.58
C GLN A 123 -1.94 -0.31 -8.52
N ILE A 124 -1.24 -0.87 -7.54
CA ILE A 124 -1.83 -1.63 -6.44
C ILE A 124 -1.51 -0.93 -5.13
N LEU A 125 -2.54 -0.49 -4.42
CA LEU A 125 -2.41 0.22 -3.16
C LEU A 125 -3.12 -0.56 -2.05
N ASN A 126 -2.34 -1.08 -1.10
CA ASN A 126 -2.86 -1.75 0.08
C ASN A 126 -2.85 -0.81 1.29
N LEU A 127 -4.03 -0.50 1.83
CA LEU A 127 -4.27 0.33 2.99
C LEU A 127 -4.99 -0.45 4.11
N THR A 128 -4.95 -1.77 4.06
CA THR A 128 -5.61 -2.65 5.05
C THR A 128 -5.20 -2.30 6.49
N GLY A 129 -6.12 -2.31 7.44
CA GLY A 129 -5.76 -2.18 8.86
C GLY A 129 -5.25 -0.79 9.25
N ASN A 130 -5.77 0.26 8.62
CA ASN A 130 -5.50 1.65 8.97
C ASN A 130 -6.70 2.26 9.74
N GLN A 131 -6.73 3.59 9.90
CA GLN A 131 -7.76 4.32 10.67
C GLN A 131 -8.56 5.27 9.76
N ILE A 132 -8.73 4.90 8.49
CA ILE A 132 -9.42 5.74 7.51
C ILE A 132 -10.93 5.65 7.77
N VAL A 133 -11.55 6.78 8.05
CA VAL A 133 -13.00 6.88 8.37
C VAL A 133 -13.81 7.55 7.27
N GLU A 134 -13.15 8.28 6.38
CA GLU A 134 -13.77 8.95 5.24
C GLU A 134 -12.88 8.82 3.99
N LEU A 135 -13.51 8.76 2.83
CA LEU A 135 -12.85 8.89 1.54
C LEU A 135 -13.14 10.29 1.02
N ASN A 136 -12.11 11.14 0.92
CA ASN A 136 -12.27 12.48 0.38
C ASN A 136 -11.93 12.48 -1.12
N PRO A 137 -12.83 12.95 -2.01
CA PRO A 137 -12.60 12.99 -3.46
C PRO A 137 -11.28 13.65 -3.86
N LEU A 138 -10.81 14.65 -3.11
CA LEU A 138 -9.56 15.37 -3.42
C LEU A 138 -8.31 14.48 -3.38
N TYR A 139 -8.28 13.48 -2.50
CA TYR A 139 -7.14 12.56 -2.42
C TYR A 139 -7.20 11.45 -3.48
N LEU A 140 -8.40 11.16 -4.00
CA LEU A 140 -8.62 10.17 -5.04
C LEU A 140 -8.17 10.64 -6.42
N TYR A 141 -8.12 11.96 -6.67
CA TYR A 141 -7.54 12.53 -7.88
C TYR A 141 -6.08 12.08 -8.09
N GLY A 142 -5.30 11.98 -7.00
CA GLY A 142 -3.94 11.45 -7.04
C GLY A 142 -3.84 9.94 -7.27
N LEU A 143 -4.96 9.21 -7.25
CA LEU A 143 -5.05 7.75 -7.40
C LEU A 143 -5.59 7.33 -8.78
N SER A 144 -5.57 8.22 -9.77
CA SER A 144 -6.12 7.97 -11.12
C SER A 144 -5.51 6.76 -11.85
N LYS A 145 -4.30 6.34 -11.48
CA LYS A 145 -3.61 5.16 -12.02
C LYS A 145 -3.85 3.87 -11.23
N VAL A 146 -4.48 3.95 -10.07
CA VAL A 146 -4.72 2.79 -9.20
C VAL A 146 -5.73 1.86 -9.88
N ARG A 147 -5.32 0.61 -10.04
CA ARG A 147 -6.15 -0.49 -10.55
C ARG A 147 -6.75 -1.32 -9.43
N GLN A 148 -6.04 -1.45 -8.30
CA GLN A 148 -6.50 -2.17 -7.13
C GLN A 148 -6.32 -1.33 -5.87
N LEU A 149 -7.43 -1.04 -5.20
CA LEU A 149 -7.45 -0.29 -3.95
C LEU A 149 -8.03 -1.19 -2.85
N ILE A 150 -7.20 -1.54 -1.86
CA ILE A 150 -7.59 -2.39 -0.73
C ILE A 150 -7.67 -1.52 0.52
N LEU A 151 -8.88 -1.34 1.03
CA LEU A 151 -9.23 -0.53 2.21
C LEU A 151 -9.87 -1.40 3.31
N ASP A 152 -9.55 -2.69 3.32
CA ASP A 152 -10.07 -3.63 4.29
C ASP A 152 -9.67 -3.21 5.73
N ASP A 153 -10.46 -3.62 6.73
CA ASP A 153 -10.15 -3.38 8.15
C ASP A 153 -9.87 -1.91 8.48
N ASN A 154 -10.69 -1.01 7.96
CA ASN A 154 -10.67 0.43 8.26
C ASN A 154 -11.93 0.83 9.05
N GLY A 155 -12.17 2.14 9.18
CA GLY A 155 -13.27 2.70 9.97
C GLY A 155 -14.38 3.34 9.13
N LEU A 156 -14.49 3.04 7.84
CA LEU A 156 -15.45 3.69 6.94
C LEU A 156 -16.89 3.39 7.35
N ASP A 157 -17.73 4.41 7.52
CA ASP A 157 -19.14 4.29 7.93
C ASP A 157 -20.14 4.47 6.78
N SER A 158 -19.68 5.07 5.68
CA SER A 158 -20.47 5.44 4.52
C SER A 158 -19.61 5.43 3.26
N PHE A 159 -20.24 5.25 2.10
CA PHE A 159 -19.55 5.24 0.82
C PHE A 159 -20.30 6.03 -0.26
N SER A 160 -19.67 7.11 -0.76
CA SER A 160 -20.20 8.00 -1.80
C SER A 160 -19.63 7.68 -3.18
N GLY A 161 -19.86 6.46 -3.67
CA GLY A 161 -19.13 5.93 -4.83
C GLY A 161 -19.22 6.74 -6.13
N ASN A 162 -20.24 7.58 -6.35
CA ASN A 162 -20.32 8.41 -7.56
C ASN A 162 -19.29 9.56 -7.57
N GLU A 163 -19.12 10.25 -6.45
CA GLU A 163 -18.15 11.35 -6.34
C GLU A 163 -16.73 10.80 -6.19
N LEU A 164 -16.59 9.70 -5.46
CA LEU A 164 -15.28 9.12 -5.16
C LEU A 164 -14.63 8.43 -6.36
N LEU A 165 -15.44 7.87 -7.25
CA LEU A 165 -14.94 7.11 -8.40
C LEU A 165 -14.99 7.92 -9.71
N GLN A 166 -15.19 9.23 -9.62
CA GLN A 166 -15.25 10.10 -10.81
C GLN A 166 -13.92 10.14 -11.57
N ASP A 167 -12.80 10.15 -10.84
CA ASP A 167 -11.46 10.33 -11.42
C ASP A 167 -10.58 9.06 -11.29
N THR A 168 -11.19 7.92 -10.95
CA THR A 168 -10.49 6.63 -10.79
C THR A 168 -10.75 5.73 -12.00
N ASP A 169 -10.45 6.24 -13.20
CA ASP A 169 -10.76 5.57 -14.46
C ASP A 169 -10.11 4.18 -14.58
N MET A 170 -8.96 3.96 -13.96
CA MET A 170 -8.24 2.69 -14.03
C MET A 170 -8.67 1.66 -12.99
N LEU A 171 -9.55 2.03 -12.04
CA LEU A 171 -9.86 1.18 -10.90
C LEU A 171 -10.69 -0.04 -11.33
N GLU A 172 -10.14 -1.23 -11.11
CA GLU A 172 -10.75 -2.52 -11.45
C GLU A 172 -11.22 -3.28 -10.21
N ILE A 173 -10.51 -3.14 -9.10
CA ILE A 173 -10.82 -3.83 -7.84
C ILE A 173 -10.85 -2.82 -6.70
N LEU A 174 -11.97 -2.80 -5.98
CA LEU A 174 -12.12 -2.05 -4.74
C LEU A 174 -12.54 -3.01 -3.62
N SER A 175 -11.72 -3.10 -2.59
CA SER A 175 -12.04 -3.90 -1.39
C SER A 175 -12.29 -2.99 -0.20
N LEU A 176 -13.46 -3.14 0.42
CA LEU A 176 -13.95 -2.39 1.57
C LEU A 176 -14.38 -3.34 2.69
N ARG A 177 -13.81 -4.55 2.75
CA ARG A 177 -14.23 -5.57 3.72
C ARG A 177 -13.97 -5.10 5.15
N ASN A 178 -14.70 -5.65 6.11
CA ASN A 178 -14.47 -5.40 7.54
C ASN A 178 -14.44 -3.89 7.89
N ASN A 179 -15.31 -3.11 7.27
CA ASN A 179 -15.54 -1.71 7.61
C ASN A 179 -16.88 -1.58 8.36
N LYS A 180 -17.38 -0.36 8.56
CA LYS A 180 -18.64 -0.06 9.25
C LYS A 180 -19.68 0.53 8.31
N ILE A 181 -19.59 0.24 7.00
CA ILE A 181 -20.43 0.89 5.99
C ILE A 181 -21.88 0.51 6.23
N THR A 182 -22.72 1.51 6.44
CA THR A 182 -24.18 1.37 6.64
C THR A 182 -24.96 1.88 5.43
N THR A 183 -24.47 2.92 4.76
CA THR A 183 -25.18 3.58 3.67
C THR A 183 -24.27 3.83 2.47
N PHE A 184 -24.88 3.80 1.29
CA PHE A 184 -24.30 4.31 0.06
C PHE A 184 -24.97 5.65 -0.23
N ALA A 185 -24.20 6.74 -0.24
CA ALA A 185 -24.77 8.04 -0.56
C ALA A 185 -25.15 8.10 -2.04
N VAL A 186 -26.43 8.30 -2.31
CA VAL A 186 -26.98 8.58 -3.64
C VAL A 186 -27.33 10.06 -3.68
N ASN A 187 -26.43 10.87 -4.22
CA ASN A 187 -26.66 12.31 -4.38
C ASN A 187 -27.65 12.54 -5.53
N GLY A 188 -28.94 12.41 -5.23
CA GLY A 188 -30.05 12.68 -6.16
C GLY A 188 -30.13 11.80 -7.40
N THR A 189 -29.24 10.81 -7.54
CA THR A 189 -29.18 9.89 -8.68
C THR A 189 -29.72 8.53 -8.26
N SER A 190 -30.60 7.93 -9.07
CA SER A 190 -31.13 6.58 -8.80
C SER A 190 -30.11 5.46 -9.08
N ARG A 191 -28.87 5.80 -9.44
CA ARG A 191 -27.83 4.87 -9.90
C ARG A 191 -26.55 5.06 -9.08
N LEU A 192 -26.16 4.00 -8.39
CA LEU A 192 -24.86 3.90 -7.73
C LEU A 192 -23.77 3.58 -8.76
N LEU A 193 -22.56 4.10 -8.51
CA LEU A 193 -21.34 3.75 -9.24
C LEU A 193 -21.42 3.98 -10.75
N ILE A 194 -22.12 5.05 -11.18
CA ILE A 194 -22.21 5.40 -12.61
C ILE A 194 -20.82 5.69 -13.19
N ASN A 195 -19.98 6.35 -12.39
CA ASN A 195 -18.61 6.74 -12.74
C ASN A 195 -17.58 5.61 -12.59
N ALA A 196 -17.93 4.51 -11.91
CA ALA A 196 -17.06 3.34 -11.81
C ALA A 196 -17.14 2.52 -13.13
N VAL A 197 -16.60 3.06 -14.22
CA VAL A 197 -16.77 2.49 -15.56
C VAL A 197 -15.97 1.19 -15.72
N ASN A 198 -14.77 1.13 -15.15
CA ASN A 198 -13.86 0.00 -15.29
C ASN A 198 -13.79 -0.91 -14.06
N LEU A 199 -14.55 -0.61 -13.01
CA LEU A 199 -14.61 -1.46 -11.82
C LEU A 199 -15.21 -2.82 -12.22
N LYS A 200 -14.59 -3.91 -11.75
CA LYS A 200 -14.98 -5.29 -12.06
C LYS A 200 -15.44 -6.01 -10.80
N GLU A 201 -14.72 -5.75 -9.70
CA GLU A 201 -14.91 -6.43 -8.42
C GLU A 201 -15.06 -5.41 -7.30
N LEU A 202 -16.11 -5.58 -6.51
CA LEU A 202 -16.37 -4.78 -5.31
C LEU A 202 -16.61 -5.70 -4.12
N TYR A 203 -15.74 -5.63 -3.13
CA TYR A 203 -15.81 -6.47 -1.94
C TYR A 203 -16.34 -5.69 -0.75
N LEU A 204 -17.45 -6.16 -0.17
CA LEU A 204 -18.20 -5.47 0.88
C LEU A 204 -18.53 -6.35 2.09
N SER A 205 -18.01 -7.58 2.14
CA SER A 205 -18.26 -8.51 3.25
C SER A 205 -17.89 -7.90 4.60
N ASN A 206 -18.61 -8.30 5.65
CA ASN A 206 -18.41 -7.82 7.02
C ASN A 206 -18.50 -6.29 7.17
N ASN A 207 -19.43 -5.67 6.45
CA ASN A 207 -19.90 -4.32 6.74
C ASN A 207 -21.25 -4.38 7.47
N MET A 208 -21.73 -3.23 7.92
CA MET A 208 -23.03 -3.09 8.59
C MET A 208 -24.16 -2.84 7.58
N LEU A 209 -24.13 -3.55 6.45
CA LEU A 209 -25.13 -3.48 5.38
C LEU A 209 -26.39 -4.25 5.80
N LEU A 210 -27.01 -3.82 6.89
CA LEU A 210 -28.22 -4.40 7.48
C LEU A 210 -29.07 -3.27 8.04
N ASP A 211 -29.97 -2.71 7.22
CA ASP A 211 -31.33 -2.44 7.68
C ASP A 211 -32.23 -2.09 6.50
N ARG A 212 -33.19 -2.97 6.18
CA ARG A 212 -34.54 -2.79 5.60
C ARG A 212 -34.86 -1.75 4.49
N ASN A 213 -33.94 -0.88 4.09
CA ASN A 213 -34.11 0.23 3.13
C ASN A 213 -33.22 0.11 1.89
N THR A 214 -32.39 -0.94 1.80
CA THR A 214 -31.48 -1.19 0.67
C THR A 214 -31.72 -2.53 -0.09
N PRO A 215 -32.93 -3.10 -0.22
CA PRO A 215 -33.16 -4.19 -1.18
C PRO A 215 -32.72 -3.84 -2.61
N TRP A 216 -32.83 -2.54 -2.97
CA TRP A 216 -32.39 -2.01 -4.25
C TRP A 216 -30.87 -2.00 -4.42
N LEU A 217 -30.08 -1.97 -3.34
CA LEU A 217 -28.61 -1.95 -3.39
C LEU A 217 -28.06 -3.26 -3.96
N LEU A 218 -28.59 -4.40 -3.51
CA LEU A 218 -28.23 -5.71 -4.07
C LEU A 218 -28.58 -5.78 -5.56
N GLY A 219 -29.74 -5.26 -5.97
CA GLY A 219 -30.12 -5.17 -7.38
C GLY A 219 -29.24 -4.22 -8.21
N ALA A 220 -28.86 -3.07 -7.63
CA ALA A 220 -27.99 -2.09 -8.26
C ALA A 220 -26.56 -2.61 -8.44
N LEU A 221 -26.02 -3.30 -7.43
CA LEU A 221 -24.67 -3.86 -7.43
C LEU A 221 -24.56 -5.10 -8.34
N ASN A 222 -25.55 -6.00 -8.30
CA ASN A 222 -25.54 -7.25 -9.09
C ASN A 222 -25.71 -7.02 -10.60
N SER A 223 -26.11 -5.81 -11.03
CA SER A 223 -26.27 -5.51 -12.46
C SER A 223 -24.97 -5.13 -13.17
N LYS A 224 -23.87 -4.88 -12.44
CA LYS A 224 -22.62 -4.33 -13.02
C LYS A 224 -21.33 -4.95 -12.49
N PHE A 225 -21.30 -5.60 -11.32
CA PHE A 225 -20.05 -6.07 -10.69
C PHE A 225 -20.17 -7.45 -10.06
N TRP A 226 -19.05 -8.18 -9.98
CA TRP A 226 -18.95 -9.30 -9.03
C TRP A 226 -18.86 -8.71 -7.63
N THR A 227 -19.90 -8.93 -6.82
CA THR A 227 -19.92 -8.47 -5.43
C THR A 227 -19.94 -9.65 -4.49
N SER A 228 -18.96 -9.73 -3.58
CA SER A 228 -19.05 -10.65 -2.44
C SER A 228 -19.66 -9.90 -1.26
N VAL A 229 -20.99 -9.98 -1.14
CA VAL A 229 -21.69 -9.58 0.08
C VAL A 229 -21.98 -10.87 0.84
N GLU A 230 -21.29 -11.11 1.94
CA GLU A 230 -21.68 -12.23 2.81
C GLU A 230 -22.98 -11.86 3.53
N PRO A 231 -24.02 -12.70 3.48
CA PRO A 231 -25.23 -12.48 4.26
C PRO A 231 -24.88 -12.55 5.75
N ILE A 232 -25.36 -11.56 6.51
CA ILE A 232 -25.21 -11.56 7.96
C ILE A 232 -26.05 -12.72 8.50
N VAL A 233 -25.37 -13.77 8.96
CA VAL A 233 -26.01 -14.87 9.70
C VAL A 233 -26.44 -14.28 11.04
N GLN A 234 -27.75 -14.10 11.20
CA GLN A 234 -28.38 -13.70 12.47
C GLN A 234 -28.20 -14.76 13.55
#